data_AF-A0A0Q9KKN6-F1
#
_entry.id   AF-A0A0Q9KKN6-F1
#
_cell.length_a   1.000
_cell.length_b   1.000
_cell.length_c   1.000
_cell.angle_alpha   90.00
_cell.angle_beta   90.00
_cell.angle_gamma   90.00
#
_symmetry.space_group_name_H-M   'P 1'
#
loop_
_entity.id
_entity.type
_entity.pdbx_description
1 polymer ?
#
loop_
_entity_poly.entity_id
_entity_poly.type
_entity_poly.pdbx_seq_one_letter_code
_entity_poly.pdbx_strand_id
1 'polypeptide(L)'
;MKALPTAGFEVPDRYNKDILHLMIVDAHSLYVYWEISDRRRWLVSQHFECDYALMPKVIRLYDVTSLYFNGSNAHGFWDVTTTSEANNWYLHHLGAARTYLVDIGTYTWEREFVPLLRSNCVATPKDTETKWGEPIQTVVPEAQAERVYNRIKPSFFENIQAYSPYVR
;
A
#
# COMPACT_ATOMS: atom_id res chain seq x y z
N MET A 1 -24.87 -36.88 10.40
CA MET A 1 -23.99 -35.78 9.95
C MET A 1 -24.79 -34.50 10.04
N LYS A 2 -24.47 -33.59 10.98
CA LYS A 2 -25.15 -32.29 11.08
C LYS A 2 -24.58 -31.38 9.99
N ALA A 3 -25.40 -30.97 9.04
CA ALA A 3 -25.04 -29.95 8.07
C ALA A 3 -24.79 -28.63 8.82
N LEU A 4 -23.70 -27.93 8.46
CA LEU A 4 -23.42 -26.59 8.97
C LEU A 4 -24.52 -25.64 8.46
N PRO A 5 -25.09 -24.78 9.31
CA PRO A 5 -26.14 -23.86 8.89
C PRO A 5 -25.58 -22.85 7.88
N THR A 6 -26.05 -22.92 6.63
CA THR A 6 -25.78 -21.95 5.55
C THR A 6 -26.66 -20.70 5.73
N ALA A 7 -26.71 -20.14 6.95
CA ALA A 7 -27.40 -18.89 7.22
C ALA A 7 -26.45 -17.71 6.94
N GLY A 8 -26.95 -16.76 6.14
CA GLY A 8 -26.24 -15.65 5.52
C GLY A 8 -25.20 -14.95 6.39
N PHE A 9 -23.93 -15.12 6.02
CA PHE A 9 -22.86 -14.23 6.44
C PHE A 9 -22.98 -12.96 5.58
N GLU A 10 -23.68 -11.95 6.08
CA GLU A 10 -23.65 -10.62 5.49
C GLU A 10 -22.31 -9.97 5.81
N VAL A 11 -21.59 -9.59 4.77
CA VAL A 11 -20.28 -8.95 4.89
C VAL A 11 -20.51 -7.54 5.46
N PRO A 12 -19.88 -7.20 6.60
CA PRO A 12 -19.98 -5.86 7.15
C PRO A 12 -19.43 -4.83 6.17
N ASP A 13 -20.06 -3.66 6.08
CA ASP A 13 -19.60 -2.54 5.23
C ASP A 13 -18.20 -2.05 5.65
N ARG A 14 -17.88 -2.11 6.95
CA ARG A 14 -16.58 -1.74 7.52
C ARG A 14 -16.16 -2.72 8.60
N TYR A 15 -14.86 -3.04 8.63
CA TYR A 15 -14.27 -3.93 9.63
C TYR A 15 -13.68 -3.19 10.83
N ASN A 16 -13.73 -1.86 10.80
CA ASN A 16 -13.16 -0.94 11.77
C ASN A 16 -11.66 -1.18 12.01
N LYS A 17 -10.93 -1.48 10.93
CA LYS A 17 -9.49 -1.77 10.97
C LYS A 17 -8.69 -0.68 10.29
N ASP A 18 -7.45 -0.54 10.74
CA ASP A 18 -6.47 0.33 10.14
C ASP A 18 -5.71 -0.46 9.06
N ILE A 19 -6.16 -0.32 7.82
CA ILE A 19 -5.55 -0.99 6.66
C ILE A 19 -5.33 0.00 5.53
N LEU A 20 -4.19 -0.12 4.88
CA LEU A 20 -3.91 0.52 3.62
C LEU A 20 -3.14 -0.51 2.79
N HIS A 21 -3.68 -0.88 1.65
CA HIS A 21 -3.11 -1.92 0.83
C HIS A 21 -3.03 -1.47 -0.62
N LEU A 22 -1.87 -1.72 -1.21
CA LEU A 22 -1.53 -1.34 -2.58
C LEU A 22 -1.38 -2.61 -3.41
N MET A 23 -2.02 -2.62 -4.57
CA MET A 23 -2.09 -3.75 -5.49
C MET A 23 -1.69 -3.31 -6.89
N ILE A 24 -1.07 -4.23 -7.62
CA ILE A 24 -0.68 -4.02 -9.01
C ILE A 24 -1.85 -4.38 -9.91
N VAL A 25 -2.19 -3.48 -10.83
CA VAL A 25 -3.17 -3.75 -11.89
C VAL A 25 -2.44 -4.08 -13.19
N ASP A 26 -1.52 -3.21 -13.60
CA ASP A 26 -0.66 -3.37 -14.77
C ASP A 26 0.70 -2.68 -14.55
N ALA A 27 1.51 -2.53 -15.61
CA ALA A 27 2.83 -1.89 -15.52
C ALA A 27 2.78 -0.39 -15.16
N HIS A 28 1.67 0.28 -15.45
CA HIS A 28 1.48 1.73 -15.31
C HIS A 28 0.33 2.13 -14.38
N SER A 29 -0.37 1.15 -13.80
CA SER A 29 -1.54 1.35 -12.97
C SER A 29 -1.49 0.52 -11.68
N LEU A 30 -1.86 1.17 -10.58
CA LEU A 30 -2.01 0.54 -9.27
C LEU A 30 -3.42 0.76 -8.75
N TYR A 31 -3.88 -0.18 -7.94
CA TYR A 31 -5.12 -0.07 -7.18
C TYR A 31 -4.78 0.02 -5.71
N VAL A 32 -5.39 0.95 -5.00
CA VAL A 32 -5.19 1.12 -3.56
C VAL A 32 -6.55 1.16 -2.88
N TYR A 33 -6.65 0.49 -1.74
CA TYR A 33 -7.80 0.59 -0.85
C TYR A 33 -7.35 0.78 0.59
N TRP A 34 -8.20 1.41 1.38
CA TRP A 34 -7.92 1.71 2.77
C TRP A 34 -9.17 1.66 3.63
N GLU A 35 -8.93 1.38 4.89
CA GLU A 35 -9.88 1.59 5.96
C GLU A 35 -9.14 2.21 7.13
N ILE A 36 -9.77 3.17 7.80
CA ILE A 36 -9.23 3.82 8.99
C ILE A 36 -10.24 3.59 10.10
N SER A 37 -9.76 3.02 11.20
CA SER A 37 -10.58 2.71 12.37
C SER A 37 -11.15 3.98 12.98
N ASP A 38 -12.35 3.88 13.57
CA ASP A 38 -13.02 5.01 14.22
C ASP A 38 -12.18 5.56 15.38
N ARG A 39 -11.42 4.70 16.06
CA ARG A 39 -10.43 5.12 17.06
C ARG A 39 -9.40 6.07 16.46
N ARG A 40 -8.85 5.75 15.29
CA ARG A 40 -7.85 6.61 14.66
C ARG A 40 -8.45 7.86 14.06
N ARG A 41 -9.65 7.76 13.48
CA ARG A 41 -10.42 8.95 13.05
C ARG A 41 -10.62 9.92 14.21
N TRP A 42 -11.02 9.41 15.37
CA TRP A 42 -11.18 10.20 16.59
C TRP A 42 -9.86 10.85 17.02
N LEU A 43 -8.75 10.11 17.08
CA LEU A 43 -7.43 10.66 17.44
C LEU A 43 -6.99 11.77 16.48
N VAL A 44 -7.16 11.57 15.19
CA VAL A 44 -6.84 12.57 14.15
C VAL A 44 -7.72 13.81 14.33
N SER A 45 -9.01 13.63 14.57
CA SER A 45 -9.91 14.75 14.82
C SER A 45 -9.57 15.56 16.06
N GLN A 46 -9.13 14.90 17.14
CA GLN A 46 -8.66 15.60 18.34
C GLN A 46 -7.34 16.34 18.07
N HIS A 47 -6.43 15.74 17.30
CA HIS A 47 -5.13 16.35 17.01
C HIS A 47 -5.24 17.61 16.14
N PHE A 48 -6.16 17.61 15.17
CA PHE A 48 -6.36 18.73 14.24
C PHE A 48 -7.53 19.64 14.62
N GLU A 49 -8.20 19.38 15.76
CA GLU A 49 -9.40 20.08 16.21
C GLU A 49 -10.48 20.22 15.10
N CYS A 50 -10.60 19.19 14.26
CA CYS A 50 -11.43 19.20 13.06
C CYS A 50 -12.06 17.83 12.83
N ASP A 51 -13.29 17.79 12.33
CA ASP A 51 -13.94 16.52 11.99
C ASP A 51 -13.20 15.83 10.84
N TYR A 52 -12.84 14.56 11.04
CA TYR A 52 -12.14 13.72 10.07
C TYR A 52 -12.90 13.61 8.74
N ALA A 53 -14.23 13.75 8.75
CA ALA A 53 -15.05 13.78 7.54
C ALA A 53 -14.80 15.03 6.67
N LEU A 54 -14.46 16.17 7.31
CA LEU A 54 -14.20 17.45 6.64
C LEU A 54 -12.74 17.62 6.22
N MET A 55 -11.85 16.78 6.74
CA MET A 55 -10.44 16.83 6.41
C MET A 55 -10.17 16.34 4.98
N PRO A 56 -9.28 17.02 4.23
CA PRO A 56 -8.90 16.58 2.88
C PRO A 56 -8.18 15.24 2.96
N LYS A 57 -8.68 14.25 2.23
CA LYS A 57 -8.05 12.92 2.15
C LYS A 57 -7.12 12.87 0.96
N VAL A 58 -5.84 12.66 1.22
CA VAL A 58 -4.80 12.73 0.21
C VAL A 58 -4.00 11.45 0.20
N ILE A 59 -3.86 10.88 -0.99
CA ILE A 59 -2.98 9.75 -1.27
C ILE A 59 -1.66 10.32 -1.76
N ARG A 60 -0.56 9.97 -1.10
CA ARG A 60 0.79 10.25 -1.56
C ARG A 60 1.46 8.98 -2.04
N LEU A 61 1.76 8.92 -3.32
CA LEU A 61 2.49 7.81 -3.95
C LEU A 61 3.98 8.15 -4.00
N TYR A 62 4.84 7.23 -3.57
CA TYR A 62 6.28 7.36 -3.57
C TYR A 62 6.91 6.38 -4.57
N ASP A 63 7.85 6.84 -5.39
CA ASP A 63 8.79 5.96 -6.10
C ASP A 63 9.98 5.65 -5.18
N VAL A 64 10.06 4.40 -4.75
CA VAL A 64 11.07 3.87 -3.83
C VAL A 64 11.95 2.80 -4.51
N THR A 65 12.03 2.84 -5.85
CA THR A 65 12.81 1.89 -6.65
C THR A 65 14.25 1.80 -6.15
N SER A 66 14.68 0.59 -5.76
CA SER A 66 16.05 0.30 -5.28
C SER A 66 16.47 1.09 -4.03
N LEU A 67 15.52 1.50 -3.18
CA LEU A 67 15.80 2.27 -1.96
C LEU A 67 15.17 1.63 -0.71
N TYR A 68 15.92 1.64 0.40
CA TYR A 68 15.34 1.39 1.72
C TYR A 68 14.61 2.65 2.18
N PHE A 69 13.30 2.69 2.01
CA PHE A 69 12.50 3.88 2.28
C PHE A 69 12.43 4.21 3.77
N ASN A 70 12.80 5.45 4.13
CA ASN A 70 12.78 5.97 5.49
C ASN A 70 11.69 7.04 5.73
N GLY A 71 10.88 7.34 4.71
CA GLY A 71 9.85 8.39 4.76
C GLY A 71 10.21 9.68 4.01
N SER A 72 11.50 9.94 3.76
CA SER A 72 11.95 11.18 3.10
C SER A 72 12.89 10.97 1.92
N ASN A 73 13.44 9.77 1.75
CA ASN A 73 14.46 9.46 0.75
C ASN A 73 13.92 8.89 -0.57
N ALA A 74 12.63 9.06 -0.89
CA ALA A 74 12.08 8.60 -2.17
C ALA A 74 12.68 9.36 -3.36
N HIS A 75 12.67 8.74 -4.55
CA HIS A 75 13.08 9.42 -5.80
C HIS A 75 12.14 10.56 -6.16
N GLY A 76 10.88 10.42 -5.79
CA GLY A 76 9.83 11.41 -6.00
C GLY A 76 8.52 10.97 -5.36
N PHE A 77 7.58 11.90 -5.28
CA PHE A 77 6.22 11.62 -4.83
C PHE A 77 5.18 12.36 -5.65
N TRP A 78 3.97 11.82 -5.67
CA TRP A 78 2.79 12.44 -6.29
C TRP A 78 1.60 12.38 -5.35
N ASP A 79 0.91 13.50 -5.24
CA ASP A 79 -0.24 13.65 -4.36
C ASP A 79 -1.54 13.67 -5.16
N VAL A 80 -2.50 12.86 -4.73
CA VAL A 80 -3.84 12.77 -5.29
C VAL A 80 -4.86 13.04 -4.19
N THR A 81 -5.59 14.14 -4.31
CA THR A 81 -6.71 14.43 -3.42
C THR A 81 -7.90 13.56 -3.82
N THR A 82 -8.46 12.86 -2.85
CA THR A 82 -9.63 11.97 -2.99
C THR A 82 -10.88 12.62 -2.42
N THR A 83 -12.04 12.03 -2.69
CA THR A 83 -13.31 12.47 -2.11
C THR A 83 -13.42 12.03 -0.64
N SER A 84 -14.22 12.75 0.16
CA SER A 84 -14.35 12.47 1.59
C SER A 84 -14.90 11.08 1.92
N GLU A 85 -15.63 10.46 1.00
CA GLU A 85 -16.23 9.13 1.18
C GLU A 85 -15.42 8.00 0.52
N ALA A 86 -14.37 8.33 -0.23
CA ALA A 86 -13.55 7.33 -0.89
C ALA A 86 -12.83 6.42 0.13
N ASN A 87 -12.85 5.13 -0.15
CA ASN A 87 -12.11 4.08 0.54
C ASN A 87 -11.17 3.31 -0.40
N ASN A 88 -11.14 3.68 -1.69
CA ASN A 88 -10.26 3.11 -2.70
C ASN A 88 -9.99 4.11 -3.82
N TRP A 89 -8.96 3.82 -4.62
CA TRP A 89 -8.58 4.64 -5.75
C TRP A 89 -7.75 3.85 -6.78
N TYR A 90 -7.81 4.29 -8.04
CA TYR A 90 -6.90 3.85 -9.10
C TYR A 90 -5.85 4.93 -9.38
N LEU A 91 -4.59 4.54 -9.32
CA LEU A 91 -3.44 5.39 -9.63
C LEU A 91 -2.94 5.01 -11.02
N HIS A 92 -2.95 5.96 -11.95
CA HIS A 92 -2.56 5.75 -13.34
C HIS A 92 -1.30 6.55 -13.70
N HIS A 93 -0.78 6.33 -14.91
CA HIS A 93 0.36 7.05 -15.49
C HIS A 93 1.67 6.86 -14.71
N LEU A 94 1.86 5.66 -14.16
CA LEU A 94 3.05 5.30 -13.40
C LEU A 94 4.15 4.76 -14.33
N GLY A 95 5.38 4.72 -13.82
CA GLY A 95 6.49 4.09 -14.52
C GLY A 95 6.46 2.57 -14.39
N ALA A 96 6.74 1.88 -15.49
CA ALA A 96 6.95 0.43 -15.50
C ALA A 96 8.28 0.04 -14.84
N ALA A 97 8.36 -1.19 -14.34
CA ALA A 97 9.55 -1.73 -13.66
C ALA A 97 10.03 -0.88 -12.46
N ARG A 98 9.08 -0.29 -11.74
CA ARG A 98 9.33 0.58 -10.58
C ARG A 98 8.74 -0.02 -9.31
N THR A 99 9.29 0.40 -8.18
CA THR A 99 8.79 0.01 -6.87
C THR A 99 8.07 1.18 -6.23
N TYR A 100 6.83 0.97 -5.84
CA TYR A 100 5.94 1.98 -5.29
C TYR A 100 5.49 1.67 -3.88
N LEU A 101 5.21 2.73 -3.13
CA LEU A 101 4.59 2.70 -1.81
C LEU A 101 3.64 3.89 -1.70
N VAL A 102 2.53 3.71 -0.98
CA VAL A 102 1.52 4.74 -0.79
C VAL A 102 1.36 5.05 0.69
N ASP A 103 1.22 6.34 1.01
CA ASP A 103 0.66 6.81 2.27
C ASP A 103 -0.70 7.46 2.03
N ILE A 104 -1.66 7.23 2.92
CA ILE A 104 -2.87 8.06 2.99
C ILE A 104 -2.75 9.02 4.17
N GLY A 105 -3.06 10.29 3.94
CA GLY A 105 -2.86 11.36 4.88
C GLY A 105 -3.82 12.53 4.67
N THR A 106 -3.52 13.62 5.35
CA THR A 106 -4.25 14.89 5.25
C THR A 106 -3.25 16.03 5.18
N TYR A 107 -3.63 17.17 4.58
CA TYR A 107 -2.83 18.39 4.69
C TYR A 107 -3.22 19.20 5.91
N THR A 108 -2.22 19.80 6.56
CA THR A 108 -2.41 20.85 7.56
C THR A 108 -2.76 22.18 6.88
N TRP A 109 -3.16 23.18 7.66
CA TRP A 109 -3.37 24.54 7.15
C TRP A 109 -2.09 25.16 6.57
N GLU A 110 -0.92 24.69 7.03
CA GLU A 110 0.40 25.07 6.52
C GLU A 110 0.79 24.31 5.24
N ARG A 111 -0.12 23.52 4.67
CA ARG A 111 0.09 22.66 3.48
C ARG A 111 1.17 21.59 3.67
N GLU A 112 1.43 21.21 4.92
CA GLU A 112 2.27 20.06 5.22
C GLU A 112 1.45 18.79 5.15
N PHE A 113 1.98 17.75 4.50
CA PHE A 113 1.33 16.45 4.41
C PHE A 113 1.62 15.63 5.66
N VAL A 114 0.56 15.19 6.34
CA VAL A 114 0.66 14.32 7.51
C VAL A 114 0.17 12.93 7.14
N PRO A 115 1.06 11.92 7.04
CA PRO A 115 0.67 10.54 6.75
C PRO A 115 -0.07 9.94 7.94
N LEU A 116 -1.21 9.30 7.67
CA LEU A 116 -1.95 8.52 8.64
C LEU A 116 -1.59 7.04 8.55
N LEU A 117 -1.70 6.44 7.36
CA LEU A 117 -1.33 5.05 7.10
C LEU A 117 -0.30 4.95 6.00
N ARG A 118 0.45 3.85 6.05
CA ARG A 118 1.41 3.44 5.04
C ARG A 118 1.07 2.05 4.50
N SER A 119 1.17 1.89 3.19
CA SER A 119 0.89 0.64 2.49
C SER A 119 2.07 -0.33 2.52
N ASN A 120 1.82 -1.54 2.04
CA ASN A 120 2.89 -2.41 1.54
C ASN A 120 3.59 -1.79 0.32
N CYS A 121 4.77 -2.31 0.03
CA CYS A 121 5.54 -1.95 -1.15
C CYS A 121 5.21 -2.92 -2.30
N VAL A 122 5.07 -2.42 -3.53
CA VAL A 122 4.79 -3.24 -4.72
C VAL A 122 5.73 -2.90 -5.86
N ALA A 123 6.11 -3.89 -6.67
CA ALA A 123 6.93 -3.70 -7.85
C ALA A 123 6.09 -3.87 -9.12
N THR A 124 5.97 -2.82 -9.93
CA THR A 124 5.27 -2.90 -11.21
C THR A 124 6.06 -3.78 -12.19
N PRO A 125 5.35 -4.55 -13.05
CA PRO A 125 6.00 -5.32 -14.10
C PRO A 125 6.68 -4.41 -15.13
N LYS A 126 7.55 -4.99 -15.95
CA LYS A 126 8.10 -4.33 -17.14
C LYS A 126 7.00 -4.19 -18.20
N ASP A 127 7.06 -3.13 -19.00
CA ASP A 127 6.22 -2.89 -20.18
C ASP A 127 6.89 -3.31 -21.50
N THR A 128 8.13 -3.81 -21.41
CA THR A 128 8.97 -4.17 -22.55
C THR A 128 9.01 -5.68 -22.75
N GLU A 129 9.17 -6.09 -24.01
CA GLU A 129 9.33 -7.49 -24.36
C GLU A 129 10.52 -8.12 -23.63
N THR A 130 10.30 -9.28 -23.03
CA THR A 130 11.37 -10.06 -22.41
C THR A 130 12.31 -10.57 -23.49
N LYS A 131 13.59 -10.22 -23.38
CA LYS A 131 14.63 -10.80 -24.23
C LYS A 131 14.72 -12.30 -23.97
N TRP A 132 15.05 -13.06 -25.01
CA TRP A 132 15.25 -14.50 -24.90
C TRP A 132 16.26 -14.82 -23.78
N GLY A 133 15.84 -15.64 -22.81
CA GLY A 133 16.63 -16.02 -21.64
C GLY A 133 16.45 -15.12 -20.41
N GLU A 134 15.75 -13.99 -20.51
CA GLU A 134 15.38 -13.21 -19.32
C GLU A 134 14.10 -13.76 -18.67
N PRO A 135 14.05 -13.85 -17.33
CA PRO A 135 12.88 -14.36 -16.64
C PRO A 135 11.73 -13.33 -16.69
N ILE A 136 10.52 -13.82 -17.01
CA ILE A 136 9.28 -13.00 -17.15
C ILE A 136 8.91 -12.32 -15.82
N GLN A 137 9.16 -13.01 -14.71
CA GLN A 137 9.12 -12.45 -13.36
C GLN A 137 10.48 -12.69 -12.72
N THR A 138 10.99 -11.73 -11.96
CA THR A 138 12.23 -11.88 -11.19
C THR A 138 12.04 -12.99 -10.16
N VAL A 139 12.40 -14.22 -10.54
CA VAL A 139 12.46 -15.35 -9.63
C VAL A 139 13.71 -15.20 -8.79
N VAL A 140 13.55 -15.41 -7.49
CA VAL A 140 14.67 -15.48 -6.55
C VAL A 140 15.63 -16.55 -7.08
N PRO A 141 16.93 -16.26 -7.30
CA PRO A 141 17.88 -17.25 -7.82
C PRO A 141 17.88 -18.57 -7.01
N GLU A 142 17.65 -18.46 -5.70
CA GLU A 142 17.53 -19.57 -4.76
C GLU A 142 16.31 -20.47 -5.00
N ALA A 143 15.25 -19.95 -5.66
CA ALA A 143 14.08 -20.74 -6.04
C ALA A 143 14.33 -21.62 -7.28
N GLN A 144 15.42 -21.38 -8.02
CA GLN A 144 15.81 -22.18 -9.19
C GLN A 144 16.69 -23.38 -8.83
N ALA A 145 17.11 -23.52 -7.56
CA ALA A 145 17.95 -24.63 -7.12
C ALA A 145 17.12 -25.92 -6.90
N GLU A 146 17.61 -27.07 -7.40
CA GLU A 146 16.96 -28.38 -7.22
C GLU A 146 16.76 -28.79 -5.75
N ARG A 147 17.58 -28.22 -4.84
CA ARG A 147 17.50 -28.47 -3.40
C ARG A 147 17.64 -27.16 -2.63
N VAL A 148 16.54 -26.75 -2.01
CA VAL A 148 16.46 -25.61 -1.12
C VAL A 148 16.74 -26.10 0.30
N TYR A 149 18.01 -26.03 0.73
CA TYR A 149 18.41 -26.49 2.07
C TYR A 149 18.08 -25.49 3.19
N ASN A 150 17.79 -24.23 2.85
CA ASN A 150 17.48 -23.15 3.78
C ASN A 150 16.21 -22.42 3.33
N ARG A 151 15.50 -21.79 4.28
CA ARG A 151 14.38 -20.88 3.96
C ARG A 151 14.86 -19.84 2.96
N ILE A 152 14.23 -19.80 1.78
CA ILE A 152 14.55 -18.82 0.74
C ILE A 152 14.38 -17.43 1.36
N LYS A 153 15.47 -16.66 1.41
CA LYS A 153 15.37 -15.24 1.76
C LYS A 153 14.68 -14.57 0.57
N PRO A 154 13.51 -13.91 0.76
CA PRO A 154 12.87 -13.22 -0.34
C PRO A 154 13.85 -12.19 -0.92
N SER A 155 14.04 -12.21 -2.24
CA SER A 155 15.05 -11.38 -2.93
C SER A 155 14.64 -9.92 -3.09
N PHE A 156 13.54 -9.48 -2.48
CA PHE A 156 13.09 -8.10 -2.56
C PHE A 156 12.19 -7.70 -1.38
N PHE A 157 11.96 -6.39 -1.25
CA PHE A 157 11.38 -5.56 -0.17
C PHE A 157 10.09 -6.00 0.56
N GLU A 158 9.83 -7.29 0.78
CA GLU A 158 8.72 -7.74 1.65
C GLU A 158 8.96 -7.44 3.14
N ASN A 159 10.15 -6.93 3.51
CA ASN A 159 10.54 -6.64 4.90
C ASN A 159 10.39 -5.18 5.34
N ILE A 160 9.79 -4.26 4.56
CA ILE A 160 9.47 -2.93 5.15
C ILE A 160 8.11 -3.00 5.87
N GLN A 161 8.11 -3.58 7.06
CA GLN A 161 7.43 -2.92 8.18
C GLN A 161 8.53 -2.38 9.09
N ALA A 162 9.13 -1.24 8.70
CA ALA A 162 10.12 -0.59 9.56
C ALA A 162 9.50 -0.14 10.89
N TYR A 163 8.20 0.16 10.93
CA TYR A 163 7.45 0.39 12.15
C TYR A 163 5.97 -0.01 11.95
N SER A 164 5.49 -1.02 12.67
CA SER A 164 4.11 -1.03 13.12
C SER A 164 4.12 -0.51 14.56
N PRO A 165 3.85 0.78 14.82
CA PRO A 165 3.77 1.30 16.18
C PRO A 165 2.54 0.75 16.94
N TYR A 166 1.71 -0.06 16.29
CA TYR A 166 0.47 -0.60 16.83
C TYR A 166 0.44 -2.13 16.69
N VAL A 167 1.42 -2.80 17.30
CA VAL A 167 1.23 -4.19 17.73
C VAL A 167 1.02 -4.16 19.24
N ARG A 168 -0.23 -4.31 19.66
CA ARG A 168 -0.59 -4.69 21.03
C ARG A 168 -1.87 -5.50 21.01
#